data_AF-A0A2K3NF16-F1
#
_entry.id   AF-A0A2K3NF16-F1
#
_cell.length_a   1.000
_cell.length_b   1.000
_cell.length_c   1.000
_cell.angle_alpha   90.00
_cell.angle_beta   90.00
_cell.angle_gamma   90.00
#
_symmetry.space_group_name_H-M   'P 1'
#
loop_
_entity.id
_entity.type
_entity.pdbx_description
1 polymer ?
#
loop_
_entity_poly.entity_id
_entity_poly.type
_entity_poly.pdbx_seq_one_letter_code
_entity_poly.pdbx_strand_id
1 'polypeptide(L)' 'MLRTGIKSLAVRVIGKSVQKPKKVSMSRWDNPWLYADQVKYATVDAFVSFEIGRRLYSIQNQN' A
#
# COMPACT_ATOMS: atom_id res chain seq x y z
N MET A 1 -20.24 1.65 -4.29
CA MET A 1 -18.78 1.54 -4.46
C MET A 1 -18.23 0.75 -3.27
N LEU A 2 -17.81 -0.51 -3.47
CA LEU A 2 -17.28 -1.33 -2.36
C LEU A 2 -15.99 -0.66 -1.84
N ARG A 3 -15.98 -0.20 -0.58
CA ARG A 3 -14.78 0.35 0.09
C ARG A 3 -13.73 -0.74 0.23
N THR A 4 -12.99 -0.96 -0.85
CA THR A 4 -11.97 -1.99 -0.93
C THR A 4 -10.68 -1.37 -0.44
N GLY A 5 -10.22 -1.79 0.74
CA GLY A 5 -8.95 -1.34 1.27
C GLY A 5 -7.79 -1.75 0.36
N ILE A 6 -6.69 -1.00 0.42
CA ILE A 6 -5.51 -1.22 -0.41
C ILE A 6 -4.92 -2.64 -0.31
N LYS A 7 -5.10 -3.34 0.82
CA LYS A 7 -4.72 -4.76 0.96
C LYS A 7 -5.47 -5.65 -0.03
N SER A 8 -6.78 -5.46 -0.14
CA SER A 8 -7.62 -6.25 -1.03
C SER A 8 -7.36 -5.91 -2.49
N LEU A 9 -7.07 -4.63 -2.80
CA LEU A 9 -6.63 -4.23 -4.13
C LEU A 9 -5.27 -4.81 -4.50
N ALA A 10 -4.32 -4.85 -3.56
CA ALA A 10 -3.01 -5.44 -3.81
C ALA A 10 -3.12 -6.93 -4.20
N VAL A 11 -3.98 -7.68 -3.52
CA VAL A 11 -4.22 -9.08 -3.88
C VAL A 11 -4.85 -9.20 -5.27
N ARG A 12 -5.87 -8.39 -5.57
CA ARG A 12 -6.62 -8.50 -6.83
C ARG A 12 -5.87 -7.99 -8.06
N VAL A 13 -5.12 -6.89 -7.92
CA VAL A 13 -4.51 -6.18 -9.05
C VAL A 13 -3.05 -6.59 -9.26
N ILE A 14 -2.29 -6.80 -8.19
CA ILE A 14 -0.86 -7.10 -8.28
C ILE A 14 -0.52 -8.54 -7.84
N GLY A 15 -1.50 -9.31 -7.34
CA GLY A 15 -1.31 -10.70 -6.92
C GLY A 15 -0.48 -10.87 -5.64
N LYS A 16 -0.39 -9.84 -4.79
CA LYS A 16 0.47 -9.85 -3.58
C LYS A 16 -0.31 -9.55 -2.32
N SER A 17 -0.03 -10.32 -1.27
CA SER A 17 -0.49 -10.03 0.09
C SER A 17 0.46 -9.06 0.78
N VAL A 18 -0.07 -7.96 1.30
CA VAL A 18 0.72 -6.90 1.96
C VAL A 18 0.47 -6.95 3.46
N GLN A 19 1.51 -7.26 4.22
CA GLN A 19 1.45 -7.20 5.67
C GLN A 19 1.44 -5.73 6.12
N LYS A 20 0.43 -5.36 6.90
CA LYS A 20 0.35 -4.06 7.57
C LYS A 20 0.13 -4.29 9.05
N PRO A 21 1.20 -4.44 9.84
CA PRO A 21 1.10 -4.67 11.28
C PRO A 21 0.47 -3.47 11.97
N LYS A 22 -0.61 -3.69 12.73
CA LYS A 22 -1.33 -2.62 13.46
C LYS A 22 -0.41 -1.84 14.41
N LYS A 23 0.57 -2.52 15.03
CA LYS A 23 1.56 -1.88 15.90
C LYS A 23 2.35 -0.78 15.21
N VAL A 24 2.59 -0.88 13.89
CA VAL A 24 3.31 0.15 13.13
C VAL A 24 2.34 1.21 12.64
N SER A 25 1.16 0.82 12.12
CA SER A 25 0.17 1.80 11.64
C SER A 25 -0.36 2.72 12.75
N MET A 26 -0.39 2.24 13.99
CA MET A 26 -0.83 3.01 15.17
C MET A 26 0.34 3.48 16.05
N SER A 27 1.59 3.43 15.55
CA SER A 27 2.76 3.96 16.27
C SER A 27 2.82 5.50 16.25
N ARG A 28 3.80 6.08 16.94
CA ARG A 28 4.03 7.54 16.97
C ARG A 28 4.59 8.05 15.64
N TRP A 29 3.71 8.33 14.68
CA TRP A 29 4.06 8.91 13.37
C TRP A 29 4.38 10.41 13.42
N ASP A 30 4.02 11.05 14.52
CA ASP A 30 4.32 12.43 14.87
C ASP A 30 5.74 12.61 15.46
N ASN A 31 6.48 11.52 15.67
CA ASN A 31 7.88 11.58 16.07
C ASN A 31 8.74 12.19 14.94
N PRO A 32 9.56 13.22 15.21
CA PRO A 32 10.47 13.78 14.21
C PRO A 32 11.42 12.76 13.57
N TRP A 33 11.71 11.65 14.28
CA TRP A 33 12.55 10.56 13.78
C TRP A 33 11.75 9.26 13.69
N LEU A 34 11.58 8.75 12.48
CA LEU A 34 10.87 7.50 12.24
C LEU A 34 11.77 6.28 12.53
N TYR A 35 11.17 5.26 13.11
CA TYR A 35 11.82 3.95 13.23
C TYR A 35 11.88 3.24 11.87
N ALA A 36 12.85 2.33 11.70
CA ALA A 36 13.02 1.57 10.46
C ALA A 36 11.73 0.83 10.03
N ASP A 37 10.95 0.32 11.00
CA ASP A 37 9.66 -0.33 10.74
C ASP A 37 8.62 0.64 10.16
N GLN A 38 8.59 1.89 10.62
CA GLN A 38 7.70 2.94 10.08
C GLN A 38 8.12 3.33 8.67
N VAL A 39 9.42 3.53 8.43
CA VAL A 39 9.94 3.82 7.08
C VAL A 39 9.55 2.70 6.11
N LYS A 40 9.84 1.44 6.47
CA LYS A 40 9.47 0.27 5.66
C LYS A 40 7.96 0.21 5.39
N TYR A 41 7.14 0.44 6.42
CA TYR A 41 5.69 0.45 6.27
C TYR A 41 5.22 1.52 5.27
N ALA A 42 5.70 2.75 5.40
CA ALA A 42 5.33 3.86 4.52
C ALA A 42 5.80 3.62 3.08
N THR A 43 7.02 3.13 2.89
CA THR A 43 7.56 2.82 1.55
C THR A 43 6.77 1.70 0.88
N VAL A 44 6.39 0.64 1.61
CA VAL A 44 5.54 -0.43 1.09
C VAL A 44 4.16 0.10 0.69
N ASP A 45 3.56 0.97 1.51
CA ASP A 45 2.26 1.59 1.19
C ASP A 45 2.33 2.44 -0.08
N ALA A 46 3.38 3.24 -0.25
CA ALA A 46 3.59 4.05 -1.45
C ALA A 46 3.81 3.18 -2.70
N PHE A 47 4.69 2.18 -2.61
CA PHE A 47 5.00 1.27 -3.72
C PHE A 47 3.77 0.49 -4.18
N VAL A 48 3.01 -0.08 -3.25
CA VAL A 48 1.79 -0.84 -3.57
C VAL A 48 0.75 0.05 -4.23
N SER A 49 0.58 1.28 -3.74
CA SER A 49 -0.34 2.26 -4.35
C SER A 49 0.05 2.57 -5.79
N PHE A 50 1.34 2.83 -6.03
CA PHE A 50 1.88 3.08 -7.37
C PHE A 50 1.66 1.88 -8.31
N GLU A 51 2.02 0.67 -7.88
CA GLU A 51 1.91 -0.54 -8.71
C GLU A 51 0.47 -0.92 -9.04
N ILE A 52 -0.47 -0.65 -8.12
CA ILE A 52 -1.90 -0.80 -8.38
C ILE A 52 -2.32 0.19 -9.47
N GLY A 53 -2.02 1.48 -9.30
CA GLY A 53 -2.34 2.51 -10.29
C GLY A 53 -1.76 2.18 -11.65
N ARG A 54 -0.45 1.88 -11.71
CA ARG A 54 0.26 1.54 -12.95
C ARG A 54 -0.42 0.41 -13.72
N ARG A 55 -0.84 -0.68 -13.06
CA ARG A 55 -1.52 -1.81 -13.71
C ARG A 55 -2.94 -1.46 -14.15
N LEU A 56 -3.70 -0.76 -13.32
CA LEU A 56 -5.07 -0.37 -13.67
C LEU A 56 -5.09 0.57 -14.88
N TYR A 57 -4.22 1.59 -14.88
CA TYR A 57 -4.14 2.54 -15.98
C TYR A 57 -3.44 1.96 -17.22
N SER A 58 -2.53 0.99 -17.09
CA SER A 58 -1.96 0.31 -18.26
C SER A 58 -3.00 -0.56 -18.98
N ILE A 59 -3.90 -1.21 -18.23
CA ILE A 59 -4.99 -2.02 -18.82
C ILE A 59 -6.01 -1.12 -19.53
N GLN A 60 -6.29 0.06 -18.98
CA GLN A 60 -7.26 1.00 -19.57
C GLN A 60 -6.80 1.57 -20.92
N ASN A 61 -5.50 1.60 -21.20
CA ASN A 61 -4.94 2.03 -22.48
C ASN A 61 -4.85 0.92 -23.54
N GLN A 62 -5.34 -0.29 -23.23
CA GLN A 62 -5.39 -1.43 -24.17
C GLN A 62 -6.81 -1.76 -24.65
N ASN A 63 -7.81 -0.93 -24.30
CA ASN A 63 -9.21 -1.05 -24.74
C ASN A 63 -9.58 0.09 -25.69
#